data_AF-A0A956DRF8-F1
#
_entry.id   AF-A0A956DRF8-F1
#
_cell.length_a   1.000
_cell.length_b   1.000
_cell.length_c   1.000
_cell.angle_alpha   90.00
_cell.angle_beta   90.00
_cell.angle_gamma   90.00
#
_symmetry.space_group_name_H-M   'P 1'
#
loop_
_entity.id
_entity.type
_entity.pdbx_description
1 polymer ?
#
loop_
_entity_poly.entity_id
_entity_poly.type
_entity_poly.pdbx_seq_one_letter_code
_entity_poly.pdbx_strand_id
1 'polypeptide(L)'
;PGFVLTEESERLRTTAEKLGGAHLFRVEVPAGGAVDLVIEEWSPLMKTVDIRTDGGVESIGLFLRKKTVDPKLAAQIEAILKSHREAANLEERISMLAEQMQVYRERVDEINVQLMTLSKVGQAAKLRQNLQGKMQTISEKLQATTMETTELEGNLMTLRIALQDKLAELSFEEPKAKTLAAK
;
A
#
# COMPACT_ATOMS: atom_id res chain seq x y z
N PRO A 1 -24.70 8.97 -13.01
CA PRO A 1 -24.57 10.30 -13.63
C PRO A 1 -25.49 11.28 -12.90
N GLY A 2 -24.94 12.42 -12.49
CA GLY A 2 -25.65 13.47 -11.80
C GLY A 2 -25.32 14.82 -12.42
N PHE A 3 -26.24 15.77 -12.30
CA PHE A 3 -26.06 17.13 -12.78
C PHE A 3 -26.00 18.05 -11.56
N VAL A 4 -25.02 18.96 -11.56
CA VAL A 4 -24.93 20.03 -10.57
C VAL A 4 -25.14 21.34 -11.29
N LEU A 5 -26.06 22.15 -10.80
CA LEU A 5 -26.31 23.50 -11.31
C LEU A 5 -25.20 24.42 -10.79
N THR A 6 -24.62 25.23 -11.67
CA THR A 6 -23.68 26.29 -11.27
C THR A 6 -24.41 27.40 -10.51
N GLU A 7 -23.70 28.17 -9.67
CA GLU A 7 -24.30 29.24 -8.84
C GLU A 7 -25.09 30.29 -9.66
N GLU A 8 -24.76 30.50 -10.94
CA GLU A 8 -25.50 31.37 -11.86
C GLU A 8 -26.85 30.78 -12.29
N SER A 9 -26.94 29.45 -12.43
CA SER A 9 -28.14 28.72 -12.84
C SER A 9 -29.08 28.34 -11.68
N GLU A 10 -28.59 28.33 -10.44
CA GLU A 10 -29.43 28.24 -9.23
C GLU A 10 -30.29 29.51 -9.02
N ARG A 11 -29.79 30.68 -9.43
CA ARG A 11 -30.53 31.96 -9.36
C ARG A 11 -31.77 31.98 -10.26
N LEU A 12 -31.84 31.10 -11.26
CA LEU A 12 -32.96 30.95 -12.18
C LEU A 12 -34.04 29.96 -11.69
N ARG A 13 -33.95 29.45 -10.44
CA ARG A 13 -34.91 28.52 -9.82
C ARG A 13 -35.19 27.27 -10.67
N THR A 14 -34.18 26.78 -11.35
CA THR A 14 -34.27 25.61 -12.24
C THR A 14 -34.29 24.33 -11.40
N THR A 15 -35.40 23.59 -11.40
CA THR A 15 -35.47 22.23 -10.81
C THR A 15 -35.21 21.18 -11.89
N ALA A 16 -34.33 20.22 -11.58
CA ALA A 16 -34.06 19.07 -12.43
C ALA A 16 -35.10 17.97 -12.16
N GLU A 17 -35.95 17.68 -13.14
CA GLU A 17 -36.95 16.60 -13.07
C GLU A 17 -36.53 15.43 -13.97
N LYS A 18 -36.82 14.20 -13.55
CA LYS A 18 -36.49 13.00 -14.32
C LYS A 18 -37.77 12.39 -14.88
N LEU A 19 -37.90 12.42 -16.21
CA LEU A 19 -39.02 11.79 -16.92
C LEU A 19 -38.47 10.63 -17.78
N GLY A 20 -38.63 9.41 -17.28
CA GLY A 20 -38.08 8.21 -17.94
C GLY A 20 -36.55 8.24 -18.02
N GLY A 21 -36.02 8.26 -19.25
CA GLY A 21 -34.57 8.30 -19.53
C GLY A 21 -33.99 9.71 -19.77
N ALA A 22 -34.80 10.77 -19.71
CA ALA A 22 -34.36 12.14 -19.95
C ALA A 22 -34.38 13.00 -18.67
N HIS A 23 -33.47 13.96 -18.61
CA HIS A 23 -33.42 14.99 -17.56
C HIS A 23 -33.99 16.29 -18.11
N LEU A 24 -35.01 16.82 -17.45
CA LEU A 24 -35.70 18.06 -17.82
C LEU A 24 -35.31 19.16 -16.85
N PHE A 25 -35.03 20.35 -17.39
CA PHE A 25 -34.66 21.54 -16.62
C PHE A 25 -35.69 22.64 -16.90
N ARG A 26 -36.40 23.11 -15.87
CA ARG A 26 -37.41 24.16 -16.02
C ARG A 26 -36.76 25.54 -16.04
N VAL A 27 -36.70 26.19 -17.21
CA VAL A 27 -36.15 27.54 -17.38
C VAL A 27 -37.28 28.55 -17.61
N GLU A 28 -37.31 29.64 -16.84
CA GLU A 28 -38.21 30.78 -17.10
C GLU A 28 -37.49 31.81 -18.00
N VAL A 29 -38.01 32.02 -19.21
CA VAL A 29 -37.45 32.97 -20.19
C VAL A 29 -38.40 34.17 -20.35
N PRO A 30 -37.95 35.42 -20.15
CA PRO A 30 -38.78 36.60 -20.37
C PRO A 30 -39.13 36.78 -21.85
N ALA A 31 -40.30 37.37 -22.13
CA ALA A 31 -40.78 37.54 -23.52
C ALA A 31 -39.79 38.36 -24.37
N GLY A 32 -39.26 37.75 -25.43
CA GLY A 32 -38.27 38.36 -26.32
C GLY A 32 -36.81 38.31 -25.82
N GLY A 33 -36.53 37.65 -24.69
CA GLY A 33 -35.18 37.48 -24.14
C GLY A 33 -34.54 36.14 -24.50
N ALA A 34 -33.20 36.09 -24.42
CA ALA A 34 -32.41 34.86 -24.46
C ALA A 34 -31.78 34.64 -23.08
N VAL A 35 -31.74 33.39 -22.62
CA VAL A 35 -31.13 32.99 -21.34
C VAL A 35 -30.17 31.84 -21.62
N ASP A 36 -28.90 32.04 -21.28
CA ASP A 36 -27.87 31.01 -21.41
C ASP A 36 -27.88 30.11 -20.17
N LEU A 37 -28.05 28.81 -20.38
CA LEU A 37 -28.04 27.79 -19.33
C LEU A 37 -26.80 26.90 -19.54
N VAL A 38 -25.87 26.92 -18.58
CA VAL A 38 -24.70 26.04 -18.58
C VAL A 38 -24.98 24.85 -17.67
N ILE A 39 -25.07 23.65 -18.27
CA ILE A 39 -25.26 22.38 -17.55
C ILE A 39 -23.93 21.62 -17.58
N GLU A 40 -23.36 21.33 -16.42
CA GLU A 40 -22.19 20.44 -16.31
C GLU A 40 -22.66 19.02 -15.98
N GLU A 41 -22.34 18.08 -16.89
CA GLU A 41 -22.54 16.66 -16.65
C GLU A 41 -21.28 16.07 -16.02
N TRP A 42 -21.40 15.46 -14.84
CA TRP A 42 -20.31 14.70 -14.23
C TRP A 42 -20.61 13.21 -14.23
N SER A 43 -19.68 12.45 -14.83
CA SER A 43 -19.63 11.00 -14.76
C SER A 43 -18.51 10.58 -13.80
N PRO A 44 -18.83 10.09 -12.58
CA PRO A 44 -17.82 9.59 -11.67
C PRO A 44 -17.09 8.40 -12.29
N LEU A 45 -15.79 8.56 -12.56
CA LEU A 45 -14.91 7.43 -12.82
C LEU A 45 -14.58 6.77 -11.49
N MET A 46 -15.33 5.73 -11.14
CA MET A 46 -15.05 4.89 -9.99
C MET A 46 -13.93 3.92 -10.34
N LYS A 47 -12.88 3.88 -9.52
CA LYS A 47 -11.80 2.90 -9.64
C LYS A 47 -11.69 2.13 -8.33
N THR A 48 -11.84 0.82 -8.39
CA THR A 48 -11.54 -0.07 -7.26
C THR A 48 -10.03 -0.26 -7.20
N VAL A 49 -9.48 -0.11 -6.01
CA VAL A 49 -8.04 -0.20 -5.76
C VAL A 49 -7.80 -1.21 -4.65
N ASP A 50 -6.91 -2.17 -4.89
CA ASP A 50 -6.43 -3.07 -3.83
C ASP A 50 -5.24 -2.43 -3.11
N ILE A 51 -5.49 -1.99 -1.89
CA ILE A 51 -4.56 -1.27 -1.02
C ILE A 51 -3.46 -2.17 -0.44
N ARG A 52 -3.53 -3.47 -0.67
CA ARG A 52 -2.49 -4.44 -0.31
C ARG A 52 -1.42 -4.57 -1.37
N THR A 53 -1.64 -3.99 -2.55
CA THR A 53 -0.71 -4.02 -3.68
C THR A 53 0.05 -2.72 -3.80
N ASP A 54 1.30 -2.77 -4.28
CA ASP A 54 2.12 -1.57 -4.46
C ASP A 54 1.47 -0.55 -5.39
N GLY A 55 0.87 -1.02 -6.50
CA GLY A 55 0.14 -0.15 -7.43
C GLY A 55 -1.10 0.49 -6.80
N GLY A 56 -1.73 -0.18 -5.83
CA GLY A 56 -2.87 0.39 -5.12
C GLY A 56 -2.46 1.45 -4.10
N VAL A 57 -1.42 1.18 -3.33
CA VAL A 57 -0.77 2.13 -2.41
C VAL A 57 -0.32 3.39 -3.14
N GLU A 58 0.30 3.25 -4.32
CA GLU A 58 0.71 4.37 -5.15
C GLU A 58 -0.49 5.21 -5.61
N SER A 59 -1.54 4.55 -6.11
CA SER A 59 -2.74 5.24 -6.59
C SER A 59 -3.47 6.02 -5.49
N ILE A 60 -3.42 5.53 -4.25
CA ILE A 60 -3.95 6.23 -3.07
C ILE A 60 -3.04 7.39 -2.65
N GLY A 61 -1.72 7.23 -2.74
CA GLY A 61 -0.79 8.34 -2.56
C GLY A 61 -1.06 9.50 -3.52
N LEU A 62 -1.41 9.20 -4.78
CA LEU A 62 -1.84 10.19 -5.76
C LEU A 62 -3.20 10.82 -5.41
N PHE A 63 -4.12 10.05 -4.84
CA PHE A 63 -5.42 10.55 -4.36
C PHE A 63 -5.25 11.56 -3.22
N LEU A 64 -4.40 11.27 -2.24
CA LEU A 64 -4.11 12.17 -1.11
C LEU A 64 -3.46 13.49 -1.53
N ARG A 65 -2.74 13.52 -2.66
CA ARG A 65 -2.14 14.75 -3.20
C ARG A 65 -3.18 15.72 -3.78
N LYS A 66 -4.43 15.29 -3.98
CA LYS A 66 -5.53 16.16 -4.43
C LYS A 66 -6.08 16.97 -3.26
N LYS A 67 -6.45 18.22 -3.53
CA LYS A 67 -6.68 19.29 -2.53
C LYS A 67 -7.94 19.13 -1.65
N THR A 68 -8.74 18.10 -1.86
CA THR A 68 -10.08 17.92 -1.24
C THR A 68 -10.25 16.53 -0.63
N VAL A 69 -9.44 16.20 0.37
CA VAL A 69 -9.62 15.00 1.20
C VAL A 69 -9.84 15.45 2.64
N ASP A 70 -10.78 14.81 3.34
CA ASP A 70 -11.02 15.03 4.77
C ASP A 70 -9.71 14.80 5.56
N PRO A 71 -9.27 15.74 6.41
CA PRO A 71 -8.05 15.61 7.21
C PRO A 71 -7.96 14.31 8.01
N LYS A 72 -9.08 13.82 8.55
CA LYS A 72 -9.10 12.58 9.35
C LYS A 72 -8.82 11.36 8.48
N LEU A 73 -9.48 11.27 7.32
CA LEU A 73 -9.26 10.21 6.34
C LEU A 73 -7.84 10.26 5.77
N ALA A 74 -7.33 11.46 5.48
CA ALA A 74 -5.96 11.65 5.00
C ALA A 74 -4.92 11.08 5.98
N ALA A 75 -5.08 11.36 7.27
CA ALA A 75 -4.20 10.85 8.32
C ALA A 75 -4.24 9.32 8.45
N GLN A 76 -5.43 8.72 8.36
CA GLN A 76 -5.58 7.25 8.41
C GLN A 76 -4.89 6.58 7.21
N ILE A 77 -5.11 7.10 6.01
CA ILE A 77 -4.49 6.61 4.80
C ILE A 77 -2.96 6.78 4.86
N GLU A 78 -2.47 7.92 5.34
CA GLU A 78 -1.03 8.15 5.49
C GLU A 78 -0.39 7.14 6.46
N ALA A 79 -1.06 6.81 7.56
CA ALA A 79 -0.61 5.79 8.49
C ALA A 79 -0.54 4.38 7.85
N ILE A 80 -1.45 4.06 6.94
CA ILE A 80 -1.44 2.80 6.18
C ILE A 80 -0.29 2.79 5.18
N LEU A 81 -0.08 3.88 4.43
CA LEU A 81 1.04 4.01 3.50
C LEU A 81 2.39 3.86 4.21
N LYS A 82 2.51 4.42 5.42
CA LYS A 82 3.70 4.28 6.26
C LYS A 82 3.94 2.83 6.66
N SER A 83 2.91 2.14 7.17
CA SER A 83 3.01 0.73 7.54
C SER A 83 3.33 -0.18 6.35
N HIS A 84 2.80 0.11 5.15
CA HIS A 84 3.15 -0.64 3.93
C HIS A 84 4.63 -0.48 3.56
N ARG A 85 5.17 0.73 3.62
CA ARG A 85 6.60 0.99 3.37
C ARG A 85 7.50 0.28 4.39
N GLU A 86 7.11 0.31 5.66
CA GLU A 86 7.82 -0.41 6.72
C GLU A 86 7.83 -1.92 6.45
N ALA A 87 6.71 -2.49 6.00
CA ALA A 87 6.61 -3.90 5.62
C ALA A 87 7.53 -4.24 4.44
N ALA A 88 7.53 -3.42 3.39
CA ALA A 88 8.40 -3.60 2.22
C ALA A 88 9.89 -3.57 2.60
N ASN A 89 10.30 -2.65 3.47
CA ASN A 89 11.69 -2.58 3.96
C ASN A 89 12.08 -3.83 4.76
N LEU A 90 11.17 -4.36 5.57
CA LEU A 90 11.40 -5.60 6.32
C LEU A 90 11.53 -6.80 5.38
N GLU A 91 10.66 -6.91 4.37
CA GLU A 91 10.72 -7.96 3.36
C GLU A 91 12.03 -7.93 2.57
N GLU A 92 12.50 -6.75 2.16
CA GLU A 92 13.80 -6.59 1.49
C GLU A 92 14.94 -7.07 2.39
N ARG A 93 14.92 -6.69 3.68
CA ARG A 93 15.94 -7.13 4.64
C ARG A 93 15.91 -8.63 4.88
N ILE A 94 14.74 -9.24 5.01
CA ILE A 94 14.58 -10.69 5.13
C ILE A 94 15.16 -11.39 3.89
N SER A 95 14.85 -10.88 2.69
CA SER A 95 15.39 -11.42 1.43
C SER A 95 16.91 -11.39 1.41
N MET A 96 17.52 -10.25 1.77
CA MET A 96 18.98 -10.12 1.84
C MET A 96 19.61 -11.10 2.84
N LEU A 97 19.01 -11.27 4.03
CA LEU A 97 19.52 -12.20 5.04
C LEU A 97 19.35 -13.66 4.59
N ALA A 98 18.27 -14.00 3.89
CA ALA A 98 18.08 -15.32 3.31
C ALA A 98 19.15 -15.68 2.28
N GLU A 99 19.52 -14.72 1.42
CA GLU A 99 20.65 -14.88 0.49
C GLU A 99 21.97 -15.08 1.24
N GLN A 100 22.24 -14.29 2.29
CA GLN A 100 23.44 -14.44 3.11
C GLN A 100 23.50 -15.81 3.80
N MET A 101 22.37 -16.30 4.33
CA MET A 101 22.30 -17.64 4.92
C MET A 101 22.64 -18.74 3.91
N GLN A 102 22.19 -18.59 2.67
CA GLN A 102 22.50 -19.54 1.60
C GLN A 102 24.02 -19.56 1.33
N VAL A 103 24.66 -18.40 1.23
CA VAL A 103 26.12 -18.28 1.07
C VAL A 103 26.87 -18.93 2.24
N TYR A 104 26.40 -18.74 3.48
CA TYR A 104 27.02 -19.36 4.64
C TYR A 104 26.90 -20.88 4.63
N ARG A 105 25.74 -21.43 4.23
CA ARG A 105 25.55 -22.89 4.11
C ARG A 105 26.48 -23.50 3.08
N GLU A 106 26.56 -22.90 1.89
CA GLU A 106 27.49 -23.33 0.84
C GLU A 106 28.95 -23.31 1.31
N ARG A 107 29.32 -22.28 2.08
CA ARG A 107 30.67 -22.18 2.63
C ARG A 107 30.96 -23.24 3.70
N VAL A 108 29.98 -23.60 4.53
CA VAL A 108 30.12 -24.69 5.50
C VAL A 108 30.32 -26.02 4.76
N ASP A 109 29.54 -26.28 3.72
CA ASP A 109 29.65 -27.50 2.92
C ASP A 109 31.01 -27.59 2.21
N GLU A 110 31.49 -26.48 1.63
CA GLU A 110 32.82 -26.41 1.03
C GLU A 110 33.93 -26.75 2.04
N ILE A 111 33.85 -26.16 3.25
CA ILE A 111 34.83 -26.42 4.31
C ILE A 111 34.76 -27.88 4.77
N ASN A 112 33.56 -28.47 4.87
CA ASN A 112 33.39 -29.88 5.21
C ASN A 112 34.08 -30.80 4.19
N VAL A 113 33.89 -30.54 2.89
CA VAL A 113 34.57 -31.29 1.82
C VAL A 113 36.09 -31.14 1.92
N GLN A 114 36.59 -29.94 2.20
CA GLN A 114 38.03 -29.69 2.39
C GLN A 114 38.57 -30.44 3.62
N LEU A 115 37.86 -30.42 4.74
CA LEU A 115 38.24 -31.14 5.96
C LEU A 115 38.29 -32.66 5.73
N MET A 116 37.31 -33.23 5.03
CA MET A 116 37.31 -34.64 4.66
C MET A 116 38.50 -34.99 3.76
N THR A 117 38.84 -34.13 2.80
CA THR A 117 39.98 -34.33 1.90
C THR A 117 41.30 -34.29 2.68
N LEU A 118 41.46 -33.32 3.57
CA LEU A 118 42.67 -33.13 4.38
C LEU A 118 42.83 -34.17 5.50
N SER A 119 41.78 -34.94 5.84
CA SER A 119 41.87 -36.02 6.82
C SER A 119 42.89 -37.09 6.42
N LYS A 120 43.08 -37.29 5.11
CA LYS A 120 44.03 -38.25 4.52
C LYS A 120 45.46 -37.72 4.43
N VAL A 121 45.68 -36.43 4.71
CA VAL A 121 46.99 -35.78 4.61
C VAL A 121 47.60 -35.67 6.01
N GLY A 122 48.60 -36.51 6.30
CA GLY A 122 49.24 -36.58 7.63
C GLY A 122 49.84 -35.24 8.11
N GLN A 123 50.39 -34.44 7.20
CA GLN A 123 51.03 -33.16 7.52
C GLN A 123 50.07 -31.95 7.58
N ALA A 124 48.77 -32.13 7.30
CA ALA A 124 47.81 -31.03 7.21
C ALA A 124 47.17 -30.61 8.55
N ALA A 125 47.69 -31.04 9.71
CA ALA A 125 47.04 -30.85 11.01
C ALA A 125 46.71 -29.38 11.33
N LYS A 126 47.65 -28.45 11.09
CA LYS A 126 47.45 -27.01 11.33
C LYS A 126 46.39 -26.41 10.40
N LEU A 127 46.34 -26.85 9.15
CA LEU A 127 45.33 -26.38 8.18
C LEU A 127 43.93 -26.88 8.56
N ARG A 128 43.81 -28.15 8.98
CA ARG A 128 42.55 -28.70 9.48
C ARG A 128 42.01 -27.92 10.67
N GLN A 129 42.86 -27.61 11.65
CA GLN A 129 42.47 -26.81 12.82
C GLN A 129 41.97 -25.42 12.42
N ASN A 130 42.65 -24.74 11.50
CA ASN A 130 42.22 -23.44 10.99
C ASN A 130 40.86 -23.51 10.26
N LEU A 131 40.63 -24.55 9.46
CA LEU A 131 39.36 -24.76 8.76
C LEU A 131 38.23 -25.09 9.72
N GLN A 132 38.48 -25.89 10.76
CA GLN A 132 37.51 -26.12 11.84
C GLN A 132 37.13 -24.83 12.56
N GLY A 133 38.11 -23.97 12.86
CA GLY A 133 37.85 -22.65 13.43
C GLY A 133 37.00 -21.77 12.51
N LYS A 134 37.29 -21.74 11.21
CA LYS A 134 36.48 -20.99 10.23
C LYS A 134 35.06 -21.54 10.12
N MET A 135 34.90 -22.86 10.10
CA MET A 135 33.60 -23.50 10.09
C MET A 135 32.78 -23.10 11.32
N GLN A 136 33.39 -23.13 12.50
CA GLN A 136 32.75 -22.69 13.74
C GLN A 136 32.28 -21.23 13.66
N THR A 137 33.14 -20.31 13.21
CA THR A 137 32.77 -18.90 13.03
C THR A 137 31.63 -18.70 12.02
N ILE A 138 31.62 -19.45 10.91
CA ILE A 138 30.55 -19.33 9.91
C ILE A 138 29.25 -19.91 10.45
N SER A 139 29.29 -21.02 11.18
CA SER A 139 28.13 -21.61 11.85
C SER A 139 27.52 -20.65 12.89
N GLU A 140 28.35 -19.96 13.67
CA GLU A 140 27.90 -18.92 14.61
C GLU A 140 27.22 -17.76 13.89
N LYS A 141 27.78 -17.30 12.77
CA LYS A 141 27.15 -16.27 11.92
C LYS A 141 25.83 -16.74 11.33
N LEU A 142 25.77 -17.96 10.82
CA LEU A 142 24.55 -18.55 10.28
C LEU A 142 23.45 -18.62 11.34
N GLN A 143 23.79 -19.03 12.57
CA GLN A 143 22.85 -19.06 13.70
C GLN A 143 22.36 -17.65 14.07
N ALA A 144 23.25 -16.68 14.17
CA ALA A 144 22.90 -15.29 14.46
C ALA A 144 21.97 -14.70 13.38
N THR A 145 22.30 -14.89 12.10
CA THR A 145 21.46 -14.45 10.96
C THR A 145 20.10 -15.16 10.95
N THR A 146 20.06 -16.44 11.34
CA THR A 146 18.79 -17.18 11.45
C THR A 146 17.90 -16.56 12.51
N MET A 147 18.44 -16.26 13.70
CA MET A 147 17.70 -15.58 14.77
C MET A 147 17.18 -14.21 14.32
N GLU A 148 18.05 -13.39 13.72
CA GLU A 148 17.65 -12.07 13.18
C GLU A 148 16.54 -12.19 12.15
N THR A 149 16.64 -13.15 11.22
CA THR A 149 15.61 -13.37 10.20
C THR A 149 14.26 -13.73 10.84
N THR A 150 14.24 -14.64 11.81
CA THR A 150 13.01 -15.03 12.50
C THR A 150 12.39 -13.89 13.30
N GLU A 151 13.21 -13.02 13.89
CA GLU A 151 12.74 -11.81 14.59
C GLU A 151 12.08 -10.83 13.61
N LEU A 152 12.71 -10.57 12.46
CA LEU A 152 12.16 -9.70 11.42
C LEU A 152 10.87 -10.26 10.82
N GLU A 153 10.77 -11.57 10.63
CA GLU A 153 9.54 -12.23 10.18
C GLU A 153 8.39 -12.05 11.18
N GLY A 154 8.67 -12.16 12.49
CA GLY A 154 7.71 -11.88 13.55
C GLY A 154 7.23 -10.43 13.57
N ASN A 155 8.16 -9.49 13.37
CA ASN A 155 7.85 -8.06 13.24
C ASN A 155 6.98 -7.79 12.01
N LEU A 156 7.32 -8.39 10.86
CA LEU A 156 6.54 -8.27 9.62
C LEU A 156 5.12 -8.81 9.80
N MET A 157 4.96 -9.97 10.45
CA MET A 157 3.65 -10.55 10.75
C MET A 157 2.81 -9.61 11.63
N THR A 158 3.40 -9.07 12.68
CA THR A 158 2.72 -8.13 13.59
C THR A 158 2.29 -6.86 12.85
N LEU A 159 3.15 -6.33 11.99
CA LEU A 159 2.84 -5.16 11.17
C LEU A 159 1.72 -5.43 10.16
N ARG A 160 1.71 -6.62 9.55
CA ARG A 160 0.64 -7.04 8.63
C ARG A 160 -0.71 -7.18 9.32
N ILE A 161 -0.74 -7.70 10.55
CA ILE A 161 -1.98 -7.74 11.35
C ILE A 161 -2.46 -6.33 11.65
N ALA A 162 -1.57 -5.46 12.16
CA ALA A 162 -1.92 -4.07 12.45
C ALA A 162 -2.39 -3.30 11.19
N LEU A 163 -1.83 -3.60 10.01
CA LEU A 163 -2.29 -3.07 8.74
C LEU A 163 -3.73 -3.56 8.47
N GLN A 164 -4.00 -4.86 8.57
CA GLN A 164 -5.34 -5.42 8.34
C GLN A 164 -6.38 -4.81 9.27
N ASP A 165 -6.05 -4.60 10.55
CA ASP A 165 -6.93 -3.96 11.52
C ASP A 165 -7.24 -2.51 11.11
N LYS A 166 -6.22 -1.71 10.78
CA LYS A 166 -6.41 -0.34 10.27
C LYS A 166 -7.24 -0.29 9.00
N LEU A 167 -7.09 -1.28 8.11
CA LEU A 167 -7.87 -1.39 6.88
C LEU A 167 -9.33 -1.74 7.16
N ALA A 168 -9.61 -2.54 8.20
CA ALA A 168 -10.97 -2.86 8.61
C ALA A 168 -11.67 -1.66 9.28
N GLU A 169 -10.91 -0.81 9.98
CA GLU A 169 -11.42 0.40 10.62
C GLU A 169 -11.60 1.60 9.67
N LEU A 170 -11.09 1.50 8.43
CA LEU A 170 -11.32 2.51 7.39
C LEU A 170 -12.80 2.53 7.01
N SER A 171 -13.54 3.47 7.60
CA SER A 171 -14.90 3.81 7.22
C SER A 171 -14.92 5.11 6.43
N PHE A 172 -15.59 5.08 5.29
CA PHE A 172 -15.93 6.29 4.53
C PHE A 172 -17.26 6.79 5.06
N GLU A 173 -17.26 7.73 5.99
CA GLU A 173 -18.48 8.51 6.22
C GLU A 173 -18.68 9.41 5.00
N GLU A 174 -19.65 9.05 4.14
CA GLU A 174 -20.09 9.96 3.08
C GLU A 174 -20.47 11.29 3.72
N PRO A 175 -19.92 12.43 3.28
CA PRO A 175 -20.41 13.72 3.72
C PRO A 175 -21.88 13.74 3.32
N LYS A 176 -22.79 13.77 4.31
CA LYS A 176 -24.23 13.86 4.09
C LYS A 176 -24.47 14.89 3.00
N ALA A 177 -24.80 14.42 1.79
CA ALA A 177 -25.32 15.27 0.76
C ALA A 177 -26.48 15.99 1.45
N LYS A 178 -26.45 17.33 1.46
CA LYS A 178 -27.58 18.13 1.91
C LYS A 178 -28.75 17.75 1.00
N THR A 179 -29.51 16.74 1.37
CA THR A 179 -30.87 16.55 0.92
C THR A 179 -31.57 17.81 1.38
N LEU A 180 -31.74 18.75 0.44
CA LEU A 180 -32.74 19.78 0.50
C LEU A 180 -34.08 19.06 0.70
N ALA A 181 -34.41 18.86 1.97
CA ALA A 181 -35.69 18.32 2.39
C ALA A 181 -36.73 19.37 2.04
N ALA A 182 -37.54 19.07 1.02
CA ALA A 182 -38.74 19.80 0.71
C ALA A 182 -39.70 19.72 1.90
N LYS A 183 -40.09 20.88 2.42
CA LYS A 183 -41.39 21.13 3.04
C LYS A 183 -41.86 22.52 2.64
#